data_AF-A0A366HPW2-F1
#
_entry.id   AF-A0A366HPW2-F1
#
_cell.length_a   1.000
_cell.length_b   1.000
_cell.length_c   1.000
_cell.angle_alpha   90.00
_cell.angle_beta   90.00
_cell.angle_gamma   90.00
#
_symmetry.space_group_name_H-M   'P 1'
#
loop_
_entity.id
_entity.type
_entity.pdbx_description
1 polymer ?
#
loop_
_entity_poly.entity_id
_entity_poly.type
_entity_poly.pdbx_seq_one_letter_code
_entity_poly.pdbx_strand_id
1 'polypeptide(L)'
;MKHLLAFSLLLLSSATLFAEWKIDAPVDKVEGPLKGEIYGAPFTLGKAEWSNLTLRIESADKQGNWPVSSLVIFVKPGEKKEWVITPDTEKNPHVHMKFAKKGAKFPGTLTYTGEYSMRLTVLSETADSARLAIHISLPDYKKSHLIGEFEAKMVKKQ
;
A
#
# COMPACT_ATOMS: atom_id res chain seq x y z
N MET A 1 0.49 21.44 -67.75
CA MET A 1 0.65 20.09 -67.15
C MET A 1 1.29 20.26 -65.79
N LYS A 2 0.54 19.92 -64.74
CA LYS A 2 0.87 20.13 -63.32
C LYS A 2 1.50 18.84 -62.79
N HIS A 3 2.68 18.92 -62.15
CA HIS A 3 3.08 17.92 -61.15
C HIS A 3 3.91 18.60 -60.05
N LEU A 4 3.24 18.99 -58.96
CA LEU A 4 3.88 19.17 -57.66
C LEU A 4 3.85 17.80 -56.97
N LEU A 5 5.02 17.23 -56.70
CA LEU A 5 5.19 16.10 -55.79
C LEU A 5 5.23 16.66 -54.37
N ALA A 6 4.12 16.48 -53.63
CA ALA A 6 4.06 16.79 -52.22
C ALA A 6 4.66 15.62 -51.41
N PHE A 7 5.79 15.89 -50.78
CA PHE A 7 6.41 15.08 -49.73
C PHE A 7 5.45 15.06 -48.52
N SER A 8 4.82 13.91 -48.24
CA SER A 8 4.07 13.72 -47.00
C SER A 8 4.96 13.00 -45.99
N LEU A 9 5.63 13.79 -45.16
CA LEU A 9 6.41 13.30 -44.03
C LEU A 9 5.42 12.95 -42.91
N LEU A 10 5.11 11.66 -42.76
CA LEU A 10 4.34 11.16 -41.61
C LEU A 10 5.17 11.38 -40.33
N LEU A 11 4.87 12.46 -39.62
CA LEU A 11 5.26 12.64 -38.24
C LEU A 11 4.48 11.62 -37.40
N LEU A 12 5.07 10.46 -37.13
CA LEU A 12 4.65 9.63 -36.01
C LEU A 12 4.91 10.43 -34.74
N SER A 13 3.88 11.13 -34.25
CA SER A 13 3.85 11.59 -32.86
C SER A 13 3.89 10.35 -31.98
N SER A 14 5.08 10.00 -31.50
CA SER A 14 5.24 9.06 -30.39
C SER A 14 4.49 9.64 -29.22
N ALA A 15 3.25 9.20 -29.01
CA ALA A 15 2.58 9.37 -27.74
C ALA A 15 3.41 8.59 -26.73
N THR A 16 4.33 9.28 -26.06
CA THR A 16 4.90 8.82 -24.80
C THR A 16 3.72 8.63 -23.87
N LEU A 17 3.20 7.41 -23.83
CA LEU A 17 2.41 6.88 -22.73
C LEU A 17 3.34 6.90 -21.53
N PHE A 18 3.50 8.06 -20.91
CA PHE A 18 3.85 8.13 -19.51
C PHE A 18 2.70 7.40 -18.83
N ALA A 19 2.92 6.14 -18.46
CA ALA A 19 2.09 5.48 -17.49
C ALA A 19 2.19 6.35 -16.24
N GLU A 20 1.26 7.28 -16.09
CA GLU A 20 1.19 8.15 -14.93
C GLU A 20 0.98 7.21 -13.75
N TRP A 21 1.99 7.13 -12.90
CA TRP A 21 1.98 6.34 -11.68
C TRP A 21 0.97 6.99 -10.73
N LYS A 22 -0.32 6.72 -10.99
CA LYS A 22 -1.42 7.32 -10.26
C LYS A 22 -1.53 6.63 -8.90
N ILE A 23 -0.98 7.27 -7.89
CA ILE A 23 -1.20 6.95 -6.50
C ILE A 23 -2.50 7.65 -6.10
N ASP A 24 -3.49 6.88 -5.63
CA ASP A 24 -4.74 7.48 -5.19
C ASP A 24 -4.49 8.37 -3.96
N ALA A 25 -5.10 9.56 -3.93
CA ALA A 25 -5.02 10.42 -2.76
C ALA A 25 -5.66 9.71 -1.53
N PRO A 26 -5.21 10.00 -0.29
CA PRO A 26 -5.87 9.48 0.90
C PRO A 26 -7.35 9.88 0.90
N VAL A 27 -8.26 8.94 1.20
CA VAL A 27 -9.69 9.26 1.25
C VAL A 27 -9.98 9.92 2.60
N ASP A 28 -10.98 10.79 2.64
CA ASP A 28 -11.32 11.51 3.88
C ASP A 28 -11.97 10.61 4.93
N LYS A 29 -12.75 9.63 4.48
CA LYS A 29 -13.44 8.67 5.34
C LYS A 29 -13.20 7.26 4.85
N VAL A 30 -12.78 6.39 5.76
CA VAL A 30 -12.58 4.96 5.51
C VAL A 30 -13.64 4.20 6.29
N GLU A 31 -14.42 3.37 5.61
CA GLU A 31 -15.48 2.56 6.21
C GLU A 31 -15.49 1.15 5.61
N GLY A 32 -16.09 0.22 6.36
CA GLY A 32 -16.28 -1.16 5.92
C GLY A 32 -15.05 -2.05 6.15
N PRO A 33 -15.15 -3.34 5.82
CA PRO A 33 -14.07 -4.29 6.07
C PRO A 33 -12.83 -3.99 5.23
N LEU A 34 -11.65 -4.21 5.80
CA LEU A 34 -10.38 -4.10 5.10
C LEU A 34 -10.34 -5.00 3.85
N LYS A 35 -10.06 -4.38 2.70
CA LYS A 35 -9.95 -5.01 1.38
C LYS A 35 -8.88 -4.32 0.55
N GLY A 36 -8.55 -4.92 -0.59
CA GLY A 36 -7.66 -4.33 -1.58
C GLY A 36 -6.82 -5.39 -2.28
N GLU A 37 -5.65 -4.99 -2.73
CA GLU A 37 -4.72 -5.83 -3.45
C GLU A 37 -3.29 -5.49 -3.06
N ILE A 38 -2.44 -6.49 -2.83
CA ILE A 38 -1.01 -6.30 -2.58
C ILE A 38 -0.23 -7.06 -3.64
N TYR A 39 0.52 -6.32 -4.45
CA TYR A 39 1.41 -6.82 -5.49
C TYR A 39 0.72 -7.78 -6.49
N GLY A 40 -0.51 -7.47 -6.92
CA GLY A 40 -1.24 -8.34 -7.85
C GLY A 40 -2.11 -9.41 -7.18
N ALA A 41 -2.05 -9.55 -5.85
CA ALA A 41 -2.79 -10.56 -5.10
C ALA A 41 -3.93 -9.92 -4.28
N PRO A 42 -5.19 -10.37 -4.46
CA PRO A 42 -6.30 -9.92 -3.63
C PRO A 42 -6.00 -10.09 -2.15
N PHE A 43 -6.39 -9.11 -1.33
CA PHE A 43 -6.10 -9.12 0.09
C PHE A 43 -7.33 -9.51 0.91
N THR A 44 -7.21 -10.63 1.63
CA THR A 44 -8.12 -11.00 2.71
C THR A 44 -7.37 -10.92 4.03
N LEU A 45 -7.87 -10.14 5.00
CA LEU A 45 -7.21 -9.99 6.29
C LEU A 45 -7.13 -11.33 7.03
N GLY A 46 -5.91 -11.74 7.40
CA GLY A 46 -5.67 -12.91 8.26
C GLY A 46 -5.27 -12.53 9.67
N LYS A 47 -4.34 -11.59 9.79
CA LYS A 47 -3.78 -11.19 11.09
C LYS A 47 -3.37 -9.72 11.07
N ALA A 48 -3.65 -9.00 12.14
CA ALA A 48 -3.08 -7.69 12.38
C ALA A 48 -2.54 -7.57 13.81
N GLU A 49 -1.33 -7.03 13.94
CA GLU A 49 -0.64 -6.84 15.22
C GLU A 49 -0.02 -5.46 15.29
N TRP A 50 -0.23 -4.75 16.40
CA TRP A 50 0.40 -3.47 16.68
C TRP A 50 1.36 -3.60 17.86
N SER A 51 2.65 -3.51 17.55
CA SER A 51 3.72 -3.50 18.55
C SER A 51 4.09 -2.07 18.93
N ASN A 52 5.00 -1.91 19.89
CA ASN A 52 5.57 -0.62 20.28
C ASN A 52 6.26 0.17 19.15
N LEU A 53 6.51 -0.44 17.98
CA LEU A 53 7.21 0.21 16.86
C LEU A 53 6.52 0.07 15.50
N THR A 54 5.72 -0.98 15.32
CA THR A 54 5.17 -1.30 13.99
C THR A 54 3.76 -1.84 14.09
N LEU A 55 2.92 -1.40 13.16
CA LEU A 55 1.67 -2.04 12.77
C LEU A 55 1.96 -3.04 11.65
N ARG A 56 1.59 -4.30 11.86
CA ARG A 56 1.70 -5.36 10.87
C ARG A 56 0.30 -5.83 10.46
N ILE A 57 0.09 -5.98 9.16
CA ILE A 57 -1.16 -6.48 8.56
C ILE A 57 -0.78 -7.59 7.58
N GLU A 58 -1.27 -8.81 7.80
CA GLU A 58 -0.95 -10.02 7.02
C GLU A 58 -2.21 -10.61 6.39
N SER A 59 -2.06 -11.11 5.17
CA SER A 59 -3.13 -11.85 4.48
C SER A 59 -3.42 -13.19 5.17
N ALA A 60 -4.67 -13.65 5.06
CA ALA A 60 -5.07 -14.99 5.50
C ALA A 60 -4.43 -16.08 4.65
N ASP A 61 -4.35 -15.85 3.34
CA ASP A 61 -3.72 -16.77 2.40
C ASP A 61 -2.24 -16.92 2.67
N LYS A 62 -1.72 -18.14 2.50
CA LYS A 62 -0.31 -18.49 2.72
C LYS A 62 0.31 -19.17 1.51
N GLN A 63 1.58 -18.89 1.28
CA GLN A 63 2.44 -19.66 0.38
C GLN A 63 3.55 -20.31 1.21
N GLY A 64 3.43 -21.61 1.46
CA GLY A 64 4.25 -22.30 2.44
C GLY A 64 3.99 -21.76 3.85
N ASN A 65 5.04 -21.35 4.55
CA ASN A 65 4.94 -20.82 5.92
C ASN A 65 4.76 -19.30 5.98
N TRP A 66 4.66 -18.61 4.84
CA TRP A 66 4.57 -17.16 4.76
C TRP A 66 3.17 -16.71 4.32
N PRO A 67 2.64 -15.59 4.83
CA PRO A 67 1.48 -14.97 4.23
C PRO A 67 1.78 -14.60 2.78
N VAL A 68 0.78 -14.71 1.91
CA VAL A 68 0.87 -14.29 0.50
C VAL A 68 1.25 -12.82 0.40
N SER A 69 0.72 -11.98 1.28
CA SER A 69 1.05 -10.57 1.35
C SER A 69 1.06 -10.04 2.78
N SER A 70 1.92 -9.06 3.05
CA SER A 70 1.86 -8.30 4.29
C SER A 70 2.39 -6.88 4.14
N LEU A 71 1.86 -5.99 4.99
CA LEU A 71 2.41 -4.66 5.22
C LEU A 71 2.95 -4.57 6.64
N VAL A 72 4.14 -3.98 6.77
CA VAL A 72 4.71 -3.56 8.06
C VAL A 72 4.91 -2.05 7.99
N ILE A 73 4.10 -1.32 8.76
CA ILE A 73 4.07 0.14 8.81
C ILE A 73 4.71 0.57 10.13
N PHE A 74 5.73 1.42 10.06
CA PHE A 74 6.49 1.88 11.23
C PHE A 74 5.79 3.07 11.89
N VAL A 75 4.76 2.77 12.67
CA VAL A 75 3.97 3.71 13.47
C VAL A 75 3.84 3.18 14.90
N LYS A 76 3.95 4.07 15.88
CA LYS A 76 3.88 3.71 17.30
C LYS A 76 2.45 3.92 17.86
N PRO A 77 1.94 2.99 18.68
CA PRO A 77 0.69 3.21 19.42
C PRO A 77 0.78 4.46 20.29
N GLY A 78 -0.33 5.19 20.43
CA GLY A 78 -0.41 6.41 21.23
C GLY A 78 0.38 7.62 20.72
N GLU A 79 1.19 7.50 19.66
CA GLU A 79 1.97 8.62 19.11
C GLU A 79 1.05 9.68 18.49
N LYS A 80 0.06 9.24 17.71
CA LYS A 80 -0.95 10.07 17.06
C LYS A 80 -2.26 9.29 16.95
N LYS A 81 -3.38 10.02 16.84
CA LYS A 81 -4.69 9.42 16.49
C LYS A 81 -4.86 9.25 14.98
N GLU A 82 -4.12 10.02 14.19
CA GLU A 82 -4.23 10.00 12.74
C GLU A 82 -2.88 10.30 12.08
N TRP A 83 -2.61 9.60 10.97
CA TRP A 83 -1.53 9.88 10.04
C TRP A 83 -2.15 10.11 8.66
N VAL A 84 -1.91 11.30 8.08
CA VAL A 84 -2.27 11.62 6.70
C VAL A 84 -0.97 11.88 5.94
N ILE A 85 -0.67 11.01 4.98
CA ILE A 85 0.54 10.98 4.17
C ILE A 85 0.13 11.13 2.72
N THR A 86 0.79 12.05 2.04
CA THR A 86 0.71 12.26 0.59
C THR A 86 2.11 12.07 -0.01
N PRO A 87 2.23 11.89 -1.34
CA PRO A 87 3.55 11.73 -1.98
C PRO A 87 4.54 12.85 -1.64
N ASP A 88 4.05 14.08 -1.44
CA ASP A 88 4.86 15.27 -1.13
C ASP A 88 5.15 15.43 0.38
N THR A 89 4.63 14.57 1.24
CA THR A 89 4.82 14.67 2.68
C THR A 89 6.27 14.38 3.07
N GLU A 90 6.87 15.26 3.86
CA GLU A 90 8.20 15.04 4.44
C GLU A 90 8.11 14.20 5.73
N LYS A 91 9.08 13.29 5.94
CA LYS A 91 9.18 12.40 7.12
C LYS A 91 7.98 11.45 7.28
N ASN A 92 7.91 10.47 6.39
CA ASN A 92 6.83 9.48 6.37
C ASN A 92 7.18 8.24 7.19
N PRO A 93 6.18 7.56 7.79
CA PRO A 93 6.36 6.21 8.28
C PRO A 93 7.01 5.31 7.23
N HIS A 94 7.96 4.47 7.63
CA HIS A 94 8.47 3.46 6.70
C HIS A 94 7.39 2.40 6.47
N VAL A 95 7.28 1.90 5.24
CA VAL A 95 6.37 0.81 4.88
C VAL A 95 7.17 -0.29 4.21
N HIS A 96 7.15 -1.48 4.79
CA HIS A 96 7.68 -2.68 4.13
C HIS A 96 6.51 -3.50 3.60
N MET A 97 6.44 -3.66 2.28
CA MET A 97 5.51 -4.55 1.62
C MET A 97 6.21 -5.88 1.34
N LYS A 98 5.69 -6.96 1.90
CA LYS A 98 6.13 -8.33 1.63
C LYS A 98 5.10 -9.05 0.78
N PHE A 99 5.57 -9.84 -0.17
CA PHE A 99 4.69 -10.59 -1.07
C PHE A 99 5.33 -11.89 -1.54
N ALA A 100 4.52 -12.93 -1.68
CA ALA A 100 4.95 -14.19 -2.22
C ALA A 100 5.22 -14.07 -3.73
N LYS A 101 6.24 -14.78 -4.22
CA LYS A 101 6.53 -14.93 -5.65
C LYS A 101 6.38 -16.40 -6.02
N LYS A 102 5.72 -16.70 -7.14
CA LYS A 102 5.57 -18.08 -7.62
C LYS A 102 6.93 -18.73 -7.80
N GLY A 103 7.12 -19.91 -7.23
CA GLY A 103 8.38 -20.66 -7.28
C GLY A 103 9.51 -20.14 -6.37
N ALA A 104 9.30 -19.03 -5.65
CA ALA A 104 10.28 -18.52 -4.70
C ALA A 104 10.14 -19.20 -3.33
N LYS A 105 11.28 -19.49 -2.69
CA LYS A 105 11.36 -20.03 -1.32
C LYS A 105 11.06 -18.98 -0.24
N PHE A 106 11.34 -17.71 -0.53
CA PHE A 106 11.19 -16.59 0.40
C PHE A 106 10.32 -15.48 -0.23
N PRO A 107 9.59 -14.71 0.58
CA PRO A 107 8.83 -13.58 0.08
C PRO A 107 9.75 -12.49 -0.47
N GLY A 108 9.30 -11.80 -1.52
CA GLY A 108 9.88 -10.54 -1.95
C GLY A 108 9.58 -9.44 -0.93
N THR A 109 10.38 -8.37 -0.94
CA THR A 109 10.15 -7.18 -0.12
C THR A 109 10.38 -5.93 -0.98
N LEU A 110 9.47 -4.96 -0.88
CA LEU A 110 9.66 -3.60 -1.33
C LEU A 110 9.51 -2.67 -0.12
N THR A 111 10.36 -1.65 -0.05
CA THR A 111 10.40 -0.71 1.08
C THR A 111 10.13 0.69 0.56
N TYR A 112 9.21 1.39 1.21
CA TYR A 112 8.82 2.75 0.91
C TYR A 112 9.11 3.65 2.11
N THR A 113 9.81 4.75 1.84
CA THR A 113 10.10 5.81 2.82
C THR A 113 9.45 7.15 2.44
N GLY A 114 8.76 7.18 1.30
CA GLY A 114 8.02 8.30 0.73
C GLY A 114 7.34 7.89 -0.58
N GLU A 115 6.79 8.87 -1.30
CA GLU A 115 6.13 8.66 -2.60
C GLU A 115 4.98 7.66 -2.53
N TYR A 116 4.27 7.59 -1.41
CA TYR A 116 3.06 6.80 -1.23
C TYR A 116 1.98 7.65 -0.58
N SER A 117 0.73 7.21 -0.63
CA SER A 117 -0.35 7.87 0.09
C SER A 117 -0.87 6.97 1.20
N MET A 118 -1.23 7.56 2.34
CA MET A 118 -1.84 6.83 3.43
C MET A 118 -2.71 7.75 4.30
N ARG A 119 -3.91 7.31 4.63
CA ARG A 119 -4.61 7.74 5.86
C ARG A 119 -4.67 6.55 6.79
N LEU A 120 -4.16 6.68 8.00
CA LEU A 120 -4.32 5.70 9.09
C LEU A 120 -4.95 6.42 10.27
N THR A 121 -6.08 5.92 10.76
CA THR A 121 -6.84 6.53 11.87
C THR A 121 -7.07 5.49 12.96
N VAL A 122 -6.80 5.87 14.21
CA VAL A 122 -7.12 5.08 15.40
C VAL A 122 -8.54 5.39 15.81
N LEU A 123 -9.45 4.45 15.60
CA LEU A 123 -10.87 4.60 15.94
C LEU A 123 -11.10 4.36 17.43
N SER A 124 -10.48 3.32 17.98
CA SER A 124 -10.48 3.02 19.41
C SER A 124 -9.24 2.22 19.78
N GLU A 125 -8.74 2.39 20.99
CA GLU A 125 -7.55 1.68 21.49
C GLU A 125 -7.80 1.20 22.93
N THR A 126 -7.39 -0.03 23.20
CA THR A 126 -7.39 -0.67 24.53
C THR A 126 -6.01 -1.25 24.81
N ALA A 127 -5.81 -1.83 26.00
CA ALA A 127 -4.56 -2.48 26.34
C ALA A 127 -4.26 -3.72 25.45
N ASP A 128 -5.29 -4.36 24.89
CA ASP A 128 -5.19 -5.65 24.20
C ASP A 128 -5.43 -5.55 22.69
N SER A 129 -6.14 -4.52 22.22
CA SER A 129 -6.41 -4.31 20.80
C SER A 129 -6.65 -2.84 20.43
N ALA A 130 -6.51 -2.54 19.14
CA ALA A 130 -6.85 -1.26 18.55
C ALA A 130 -7.70 -1.48 17.30
N ARG A 131 -8.81 -0.75 17.19
CA ARG A 131 -9.61 -0.65 15.97
C ARG A 131 -9.06 0.48 15.12
N LEU A 132 -8.71 0.16 13.89
CA LEU A 132 -8.00 1.03 12.96
C LEU A 132 -8.79 1.15 11.66
N ALA A 133 -8.68 2.30 11.02
CA ALA A 133 -9.12 2.52 9.65
C ALA A 133 -7.90 2.91 8.80
N ILE A 134 -7.72 2.28 7.65
CA ILE A 134 -6.60 2.60 6.74
C ILE A 134 -7.11 2.79 5.31
N HIS A 135 -6.54 3.78 4.62
CA HIS A 135 -6.40 3.79 3.18
C HIS A 135 -4.91 3.95 2.89
N ILE A 136 -4.30 3.04 2.14
CA ILE A 136 -2.89 3.14 1.73
C ILE A 136 -2.78 2.75 0.27
N SER A 137 -2.04 3.53 -0.51
CA SER A 137 -1.72 3.23 -1.91
C SER A 137 -0.21 3.37 -2.14
N LEU A 138 0.39 2.33 -2.69
CA LEU A 138 1.83 2.19 -2.83
C LEU A 138 2.28 2.39 -4.30
N PRO A 139 3.47 2.98 -4.53
CA PRO A 139 3.98 3.29 -5.87
C PRO A 139 4.62 2.05 -6.53
N ASP A 140 3.91 0.94 -6.60
CA ASP A 140 4.38 -0.26 -7.30
C ASP A 140 3.57 -0.51 -8.58
N TYR A 141 4.17 -1.23 -9.53
CA TYR A 141 3.57 -1.40 -10.86
C TYR A 141 2.28 -2.24 -10.85
N LYS A 142 1.98 -2.92 -9.74
CA LYS A 142 0.71 -3.62 -9.51
C LYS A 142 -0.33 -2.75 -8.80
N LYS A 143 -0.01 -1.50 -8.45
CA LYS A 143 -0.92 -0.55 -7.80
C LYS A 143 -1.49 -1.09 -6.48
N SER A 144 -0.59 -1.57 -5.61
CA SER A 144 -0.98 -2.14 -4.32
C SER A 144 -1.69 -1.11 -3.48
N HIS A 145 -2.82 -1.49 -2.91
CA HIS A 145 -3.60 -0.64 -2.03
C HIS A 145 -4.36 -1.48 -1.00
N LEU A 146 -4.61 -0.90 0.16
CA LEU A 146 -5.59 -1.41 1.13
C LEU A 146 -6.50 -0.29 1.57
N ILE A 147 -7.78 -0.58 1.71
CA ILE A 147 -8.79 0.33 2.24
C ILE A 147 -9.77 -0.41 3.14
N GLY A 148 -10.05 0.17 4.31
CA GLY A 148 -11.09 -0.30 5.22
C GLY A 148 -10.64 -0.33 6.67
N GLU A 149 -11.51 -0.87 7.51
CA GLU A 149 -11.34 -1.00 8.95
C GLU A 149 -10.94 -2.41 9.35
N PHE A 150 -10.18 -2.50 10.44
CA PHE A 150 -9.74 -3.76 11.02
C PHE A 150 -9.37 -3.61 12.49
N GLU A 151 -9.29 -4.73 13.20
CA GLU A 151 -8.79 -4.78 14.56
C GLU A 151 -7.36 -5.36 14.56
N ALA A 152 -6.43 -4.65 15.20
CA ALA A 152 -5.08 -5.09 15.44
C ALA A 152 -4.91 -5.51 16.90
N LYS A 153 -4.33 -6.69 17.14
CA LYS A 153 -3.97 -7.11 18.49
C LYS A 153 -2.76 -6.32 18.97
N MET A 154 -2.83 -5.78 20.18
CA MET A 154 -1.68 -5.16 20.83
C MET A 154 -0.71 -6.25 21.25
N VAL A 155 0.56 -6.11 20.82
CA VAL A 155 1.60 -7.07 21.16
C VAL A 155 2.77 -6.38 21.82
N LYS A 156 3.11 -6.83 23.03
CA LYS A 156 4.37 -6.45 23.68
C LYS A 156 5.49 -7.20 22.98
N LYS A 157 6.19 -6.55 22.05
CA LYS A 157 7.43 -7.12 21.53
C LYS A 157 8.42 -7.18 22.69
N GLN A 158 8.85 -8.38 23.05
CA GLN A 158 9.98 -8.63 23.95
C GLN A 158 11.27 -8.14 23.31
#